data_AF-A0A8X8AVQ0-F1
#
_entry.id   AF-A0A8X8AVQ0-F1
#
_cell.length_a   1.000
_cell.length_b   1.000
_cell.length_c   1.000
_cell.angle_alpha   90.00
_cell.angle_beta   90.00
_cell.angle_gamma   90.00
#
_symmetry.space_group_name_H-M   'P 1'
#
loop_
_entity.id
_entity.type
_entity.pdbx_description
1 polymer ?
#
loop_
_entity_poly.entity_id
_entity_poly.type
_entity_poly.pdbx_seq_one_letter_code
_entity_poly.pdbx_strand_id
1 'polypeptide(L)'
;MPQSCHGPTCQEVSGSKAAMLFVGLYLVVLGVGGIKGSLPSHGAEQFDESTPKGRKLRSTFFNYFVFCLACGALVAVTFVVWLEDNKGWEWGFGVSTIAIFVSIPIFLSGSMFYRNKIPCGSPLTTILKVLLAASVKSCSSESSSNAVVNSAISPSNHCVQLEKLSHEEAVPHQAQLTDSLRFLNRVAEEKPNHMLLQCTVQQVEDVKIVLKMLPIFACTIMLNCCLAQLSTFSVQ
;
A
#
# COMPACT_ATOMS: atom_id res chain seq x y z
N MET A 1 -22.81 12.33 19.13
CA MET A 1 -22.45 13.27 20.20
C MET A 1 -22.37 12.53 21.52
N PRO A 2 -21.28 12.67 22.29
CA PRO A 2 -21.29 12.23 23.68
C PRO A 2 -22.33 13.05 24.45
N GLN A 3 -23.21 12.38 25.21
CA GLN A 3 -24.23 13.06 26.00
C GLN A 3 -23.58 13.78 27.18
N SER A 4 -24.11 14.95 27.55
CA SER A 4 -23.73 15.67 28.76
C SER A 4 -23.94 14.78 29.99
N CYS A 5 -22.88 14.57 30.77
CA CYS A 5 -22.92 13.70 31.95
C CYS A 5 -23.82 14.30 33.03
N HIS A 6 -24.95 13.63 33.32
CA HIS A 6 -25.78 13.93 34.48
C HIS A 6 -25.37 12.98 35.63
N GLY A 7 -24.35 13.37 36.40
CA GLY A 7 -23.87 12.63 37.58
C GLY A 7 -22.50 11.94 37.41
N PRO A 8 -22.01 11.25 38.46
CA PRO A 8 -20.64 10.69 38.54
C PRO A 8 -20.40 9.45 37.67
N THR A 9 -21.45 8.90 37.05
CA THR A 9 -21.39 7.72 36.19
C THR A 9 -21.67 8.11 34.74
N CYS A 10 -20.63 8.07 33.91
CA CYS A 10 -20.75 8.20 32.46
C CYS A 10 -21.47 6.98 31.88
N GLN A 11 -22.47 7.22 31.02
CA GLN A 11 -23.18 6.15 30.32
C GLN A 11 -22.38 5.73 29.08
N GLU A 12 -22.05 4.45 28.99
CA GLU A 12 -21.38 3.89 27.81
C GLU A 12 -22.27 4.00 26.58
N VAL A 13 -21.69 4.41 25.45
CA VAL A 13 -22.41 4.50 24.18
C VAL A 13 -22.63 3.08 23.66
N SER A 14 -23.88 2.60 23.65
CA SER A 14 -24.26 1.25 23.22
C SER A 14 -25.23 1.26 22.03
N GLY A 15 -25.30 0.14 21.31
CA GLY A 15 -26.24 -0.10 20.21
C GLY A 15 -25.93 0.67 18.92
N SER A 16 -26.95 1.27 18.32
CA SER A 16 -26.87 1.93 17.01
C SER A 16 -25.90 3.12 16.96
N LYS A 17 -25.77 3.87 18.05
CA LYS A 17 -24.85 5.02 18.15
C LYS A 17 -23.39 4.60 18.08
N ALA A 18 -23.03 3.48 18.73
CA ALA A 18 -21.69 2.91 18.66
C ALA A 18 -21.39 2.36 17.26
N ALA A 19 -22.36 1.65 16.66
CA ALA A 19 -22.22 1.13 15.30
C ALA A 19 -21.97 2.25 14.28
N MET A 20 -22.72 3.35 14.36
CA MET A 20 -22.53 4.52 13.49
C MET A 20 -21.12 5.13 13.63
N LEU A 21 -20.60 5.24 14.87
CA LEU A 21 -19.25 5.74 15.14
C LEU A 21 -18.19 4.84 14.48
N PHE A 22 -18.25 3.53 14.70
CA PHE A 22 -17.26 2.60 14.15
C PHE A 22 -17.31 2.55 12.63
N VAL A 23 -18.50 2.54 12.03
CA VAL A 23 -18.63 2.59 10.56
C VAL A 23 -18.00 3.86 10.00
N GLY A 24 -18.27 5.02 10.60
CA GLY A 24 -17.65 6.28 10.20
C GLY A 24 -16.13 6.24 10.31
N LEU A 25 -15.60 5.73 11.43
CA LEU A 25 -14.16 5.62 11.65
C LEU A 25 -13.49 4.71 10.61
N TYR A 26 -14.06 3.55 10.32
CA TYR A 26 -13.53 2.63 9.32
C TYR A 26 -13.56 3.23 7.91
N LEU A 27 -14.61 3.98 7.56
CA LEU A 27 -14.68 4.70 6.28
C LEU A 27 -13.59 5.76 6.16
N VAL A 28 -13.33 6.52 7.21
CA VAL A 28 -12.24 7.50 7.25
C VAL A 28 -10.89 6.81 7.09
N VAL A 29 -10.64 5.73 7.84
CA VAL A 29 -9.38 4.95 7.74
C VAL A 29 -9.18 4.43 6.32
N LEU A 30 -10.22 3.89 5.69
CA LEU A 30 -10.18 3.40 4.32
C LEU A 30 -9.87 4.53 3.32
N GLY A 31 -10.54 5.67 3.44
CA GLY A 31 -10.32 6.83 2.57
C GLY A 31 -8.91 7.41 2.69
N VAL A 32 -8.46 7.65 3.92
CA VAL A 32 -7.11 8.17 4.22
C VAL A 32 -6.02 7.18 3.76
N GLY A 33 -6.22 5.88 3.99
CA GLY A 33 -5.31 4.84 3.55
C GLY A 33 -5.14 4.81 2.02
N GLY A 34 -6.25 4.91 1.28
CA GLY A 34 -6.23 5.01 -0.18
C GLY A 34 -5.45 6.24 -0.66
N ILE A 35 -5.82 7.42 -0.17
CA ILE A 35 -5.19 8.69 -0.58
C ILE A 35 -3.68 8.69 -0.28
N LYS A 36 -3.27 8.26 0.92
CA LYS A 36 -1.85 8.26 1.31
C LYS A 36 -1.01 7.27 0.49
N GLY A 37 -1.60 6.17 0.05
CA GLY A 37 -0.92 5.16 -0.78
C GLY A 37 -0.79 5.56 -2.25
N SER A 38 -1.76 6.29 -2.81
CA SER A 38 -1.83 6.57 -4.24
C SER A 38 -1.45 8.00 -4.63
N LEU A 39 -1.62 8.99 -3.75
CA LEU A 39 -1.45 10.40 -4.12
C LEU A 39 0.03 10.78 -4.38
N PRO A 40 1.00 10.41 -3.52
CA PRO A 40 2.40 10.76 -3.76
C PRO A 40 2.97 10.07 -5.00
N SER A 41 2.57 8.82 -5.25
CA SER A 41 2.95 8.08 -6.45
C SER A 41 2.35 8.71 -7.70
N HIS A 42 1.05 9.04 -7.69
CA HIS A 42 0.40 9.73 -8.80
C HIS A 42 1.06 11.09 -9.12
N GLY A 43 1.41 11.88 -8.09
CA GLY A 43 2.12 13.15 -8.25
C GLY A 43 3.53 12.98 -8.83
N ALA A 44 4.26 11.96 -8.40
CA ALA A 44 5.58 11.65 -8.93
C ALA A 44 5.53 11.26 -10.43
N GLU A 45 4.48 10.55 -10.85
CA GLU A 45 4.29 10.09 -12.23
C GLU A 45 4.02 11.21 -13.24
N GLN A 46 3.66 12.41 -12.77
CA GLN A 46 3.46 13.58 -13.62
C GLN A 46 4.78 14.09 -14.22
N PHE A 47 5.91 13.80 -13.57
CA PHE A 47 7.22 14.27 -13.98
C PHE A 47 7.98 13.19 -14.75
N ASP A 48 8.70 13.61 -15.78
CA ASP A 48 9.55 12.71 -16.55
C ASP A 48 10.86 12.42 -15.82
N GLU A 49 11.15 11.14 -15.60
CA GLU A 49 12.35 10.68 -14.89
C GLU A 49 13.57 10.56 -15.80
N SER A 50 13.35 10.42 -17.12
CA SER A 50 14.42 10.26 -18.10
C SER A 50 15.19 11.57 -18.35
N THR A 51 14.54 12.72 -18.14
CA THR A 51 15.16 14.03 -18.33
C THR A 51 15.66 14.64 -17.01
N PRO A 52 16.86 15.26 -16.98
CA PRO A 52 17.39 15.88 -15.77
C PRO A 52 16.51 17.04 -15.26
N LYS A 53 15.81 17.74 -16.18
CA LYS A 53 14.83 18.77 -15.82
C LYS A 53 13.65 18.14 -15.07
N GLY A 54 13.04 17.08 -15.59
CA GLY A 54 11.89 16.44 -14.96
C GLY A 54 12.22 15.87 -13.57
N ARG A 55 13.41 15.28 -13.37
CA ARG A 55 13.88 14.87 -12.04
C ARG A 55 14.00 16.03 -11.05
N LYS A 56 14.51 17.19 -11.48
CA LYS A 56 14.59 18.38 -10.64
C LYS A 56 13.19 18.87 -10.23
N LEU A 57 12.26 18.94 -11.18
CA LEU A 57 10.86 19.32 -10.91
C LEU A 57 10.16 18.34 -9.95
N ARG A 58 10.40 17.03 -10.09
CA ARG A 58 9.88 16.01 -9.16
C ARG A 58 10.39 16.23 -7.73
N SER A 59 11.69 16.51 -7.57
CA SER A 59 12.26 16.81 -6.24
C SER A 59 11.65 18.09 -5.65
N THR A 60 11.52 19.15 -6.43
CA THR A 60 10.85 20.38 -6.01
C THR A 60 9.39 20.12 -5.60
N PHE A 61 8.65 19.31 -6.35
CA PHE A 61 7.29 18.89 -6.00
C PHE A 61 7.24 18.20 -4.63
N PHE A 62 8.13 17.23 -4.37
CA PHE A 62 8.16 16.56 -3.07
C PHE A 62 8.53 17.50 -1.92
N ASN A 63 9.42 18.46 -2.14
CA ASN A 63 9.74 19.47 -1.13
C ASN A 63 8.51 20.31 -0.77
N TYR A 64 7.77 20.80 -1.76
CA TYR A 64 6.52 21.54 -1.52
C TYR A 64 5.44 20.63 -0.91
N PHE A 65 5.33 19.38 -1.35
CA PHE A 65 4.38 18.42 -0.82
C PHE A 65 4.60 18.17 0.68
N VAL A 66 5.84 17.90 1.09
CA VAL A 66 6.18 17.69 2.51
C VAL A 66 6.00 18.97 3.32
N PHE A 67 6.36 20.13 2.77
CA PHE A 67 6.13 21.42 3.42
C PHE A 67 4.63 21.67 3.67
N CYS A 68 3.79 21.50 2.65
CA CYS A 68 2.33 21.64 2.78
C CYS A 68 1.74 20.63 3.76
N LEU A 69 2.23 19.37 3.78
CA LEU A 69 1.82 18.38 4.77
C LEU A 69 2.19 18.79 6.19
N ALA A 70 3.41 19.30 6.41
CA ALA A 70 3.85 19.77 7.72
C ALA A 70 3.03 20.98 8.19
N CYS A 71 2.81 21.97 7.33
CA CYS A 71 1.96 23.11 7.64
C CYS A 71 0.52 22.69 7.92
N GLY A 72 -0.05 21.78 7.11
CA GLY A 72 -1.39 21.25 7.32
C GLY A 72 -1.53 20.50 8.64
N ALA A 73 -0.52 19.69 8.99
CA ALA A 73 -0.46 19.00 10.28
C ALA A 73 -0.40 19.98 11.45
N LEU A 74 0.42 21.04 11.35
CA LEU A 74 0.48 22.10 12.37
C LEU A 74 -0.87 22.80 12.54
N VAL A 75 -1.56 23.15 11.45
CA VAL A 75 -2.91 23.75 11.51
C VAL A 75 -3.92 22.77 12.12
N ALA A 76 -3.85 21.49 11.77
CA ALA A 76 -4.75 20.47 12.34
C ALA A 76 -4.58 20.35 13.86
N VAL A 77 -3.35 20.18 14.35
CA VAL A 77 -3.10 19.99 15.80
C VAL A 77 -3.29 21.26 16.64
N THR A 78 -3.37 22.44 16.02
CA THR A 78 -3.58 23.72 16.72
C THR A 78 -4.99 24.23 16.55
N PHE A 79 -5.37 24.60 15.33
CA PHE A 79 -6.64 25.26 15.03
C PHE A 79 -7.83 24.30 15.08
N VAL A 80 -7.70 23.10 14.48
CA VAL A 80 -8.82 22.13 14.46
C VAL A 80 -9.08 21.58 15.86
N VAL A 81 -8.01 21.23 16.61
CA VAL A 81 -8.13 20.83 18.02
C VAL A 81 -8.76 21.94 18.86
N TRP A 82 -8.32 23.19 18.71
CA TRP A 82 -8.94 24.33 19.40
C TRP A 82 -10.43 24.46 19.07
N LEU A 83 -10.82 24.23 17.81
CA LEU A 83 -12.21 24.29 17.37
C LEU A 83 -13.05 23.17 18.00
N GLU A 84 -12.51 21.96 18.06
CA GLU A 84 -13.15 20.79 18.69
C GLU A 84 -13.36 21.03 20.19
N ASP A 85 -12.35 21.56 20.89
CA ASP A 85 -12.41 21.82 22.33
C ASP A 85 -13.33 22.99 22.71
N ASN A 86 -13.36 24.07 21.90
CA ASN A 86 -14.07 25.30 22.27
C ASN A 86 -15.45 25.45 21.62
N LYS A 87 -15.63 24.97 20.39
CA LYS A 87 -16.89 25.08 19.62
C LYS A 87 -17.63 23.75 19.49
N GLY A 88 -16.95 22.65 19.80
CA GLY A 88 -17.49 21.30 19.75
C GLY A 88 -17.11 20.52 18.50
N TRP A 89 -17.17 19.20 18.64
CA TRP A 89 -16.75 18.21 17.64
C TRP A 89 -17.45 18.33 16.28
N GLU A 90 -18.69 18.84 16.23
CA GLU A 90 -19.41 19.02 14.96
C GLU A 90 -18.72 20.02 14.03
N TRP A 91 -18.14 21.09 14.60
CA TRP A 91 -17.42 22.09 13.83
C TRP A 91 -16.06 21.57 13.34
N GLY A 92 -15.35 20.80 14.17
CA GLY A 92 -14.09 20.14 13.78
C GLY A 92 -14.27 19.17 12.61
N PHE A 93 -15.24 18.25 12.73
CA PHE A 93 -15.57 17.32 11.65
C PHE A 93 -16.16 18.03 10.42
N GLY A 94 -16.93 19.10 10.62
CA GLY A 94 -17.50 19.90 9.54
C GLY A 94 -16.42 20.56 8.68
N VAL A 95 -15.44 21.23 9.29
CA VAL A 95 -14.30 21.86 8.58
C VAL A 95 -13.50 20.80 7.81
N SER A 96 -13.22 19.66 8.44
CA SER A 96 -12.50 18.55 7.80
C SER A 96 -13.26 18.00 6.58
N THR A 97 -14.58 17.85 6.70
CA THR A 97 -15.45 17.37 5.62
C THR A 97 -15.47 18.36 4.44
N ILE A 98 -15.61 19.66 4.72
CA ILE A 98 -15.60 20.71 3.69
C ILE A 98 -14.24 20.72 2.97
N ALA A 99 -13.13 20.60 3.71
CA ALA A 99 -11.80 20.56 3.11
C ALA A 99 -11.64 19.40 2.12
N ILE A 100 -12.11 18.19 2.49
CA ILE A 100 -12.10 17.04 1.58
C ILE A 100 -13.03 17.30 0.39
N PHE A 101 -14.26 17.77 0.64
CA PHE A 101 -15.26 18.04 -0.39
C PHE A 101 -14.78 19.07 -1.42
N VAL A 102 -14.01 20.07 -1.01
CA VAL A 102 -13.38 21.07 -1.90
C VAL A 102 -12.15 20.51 -2.62
N SER A 103 -11.40 19.60 -2.01
CA SER A 103 -10.22 19.01 -2.66
C SER A 103 -10.57 18.10 -3.85
N ILE A 104 -11.70 17.38 -3.79
CA ILE A 104 -12.18 16.50 -4.86
C ILE A 104 -12.37 17.23 -6.20
N PRO A 105 -13.17 18.32 -6.31
CA PRO A 105 -13.35 19.02 -7.58
C PRO A 105 -12.06 19.68 -8.07
N ILE A 106 -11.19 20.16 -7.17
CA ILE A 106 -9.88 20.71 -7.56
C ILE A 106 -9.03 19.62 -8.21
N PHE A 107 -8.98 18.44 -7.61
CA PHE A 107 -8.27 17.29 -8.17
C PHE A 107 -8.87 16.85 -9.51
N LEU A 108 -10.19 16.72 -9.60
CA LEU A 108 -10.88 16.32 -10.82
C LEU A 108 -10.74 17.36 -11.94
N SER A 109 -10.69 18.65 -11.62
CA SER A 109 -10.47 19.72 -12.60
C SER A 109 -9.09 19.61 -13.27
N GLY A 110 -8.10 19.01 -12.60
CA GLY A 110 -6.78 18.75 -13.16
C GLY A 110 -6.71 17.52 -14.08
N SER A 111 -7.76 16.69 -14.13
CA SER A 111 -7.75 15.39 -14.81
C SER A 111 -7.34 15.45 -16.29
N MET A 112 -7.73 16.51 -17.01
CA MET A 112 -7.37 16.71 -18.42
C MET A 112 -5.87 16.97 -18.64
N PHE A 113 -5.15 17.40 -17.60
CA PHE A 113 -3.73 17.70 -17.65
C PHE A 113 -2.86 16.57 -17.08
N TYR A 114 -3.47 15.57 -16.44
CA TYR A 114 -2.72 14.47 -15.83
C TYR A 114 -2.18 13.50 -16.88
N ARG A 115 -0.91 13.12 -16.69
CA ARG A 115 -0.28 12.03 -17.43
C ARG A 115 -0.66 10.71 -16.75
N ASN A 116 -1.43 9.90 -17.46
CA ASN A 116 -1.76 8.55 -16.99
C ASN A 116 -0.73 7.53 -17.49
N LYS A 117 -0.12 6.79 -16.56
CA LYS A 117 0.68 5.61 -16.89
C LYS A 117 -0.21 4.39 -17.10
N ILE A 118 0.22 3.50 -18.00
CA ILE A 118 -0.43 2.22 -18.25
C ILE A 118 -0.21 1.33 -17.00
N PRO A 119 -1.26 0.70 -16.45
CA PRO A 119 -1.12 -0.13 -15.26
C PRO A 119 -0.25 -1.36 -15.54
N CYS A 120 0.93 -1.43 -14.91
CA CYS A 120 1.87 -2.55 -15.03
C CYS A 120 1.69 -3.56 -13.89
N GLY A 121 0.56 -4.27 -13.86
CA GLY A 121 0.32 -5.38 -12.91
C GLY A 121 0.45 -5.01 -11.42
N SER A 122 0.39 -6.01 -10.53
CA SER A 122 0.55 -5.79 -9.09
C SER A 122 1.56 -6.77 -8.49
N PRO A 123 2.64 -6.29 -7.83
CA PRO A 123 3.60 -7.16 -7.14
C PRO A 123 2.94 -8.07 -6.10
N LEU A 124 1.86 -7.63 -5.46
CA LEU A 124 1.11 -8.46 -4.49
C LEU A 124 0.49 -9.70 -5.14
N THR A 125 0.03 -9.59 -6.39
CA THR A 125 -0.53 -10.75 -7.11
C THR A 125 0.56 -11.79 -7.41
N THR A 126 1.79 -11.34 -7.71
CA THR A 126 2.95 -12.21 -7.88
C THR A 126 3.32 -12.91 -6.57
N ILE A 127 3.39 -12.16 -5.45
CA ILE A 127 3.68 -12.73 -4.13
C ILE A 127 2.63 -13.78 -3.75
N LEU A 128 1.35 -13.44 -3.87
CA LEU A 128 0.26 -14.36 -3.53
C LEU A 128 0.29 -15.60 -4.41
N LYS A 129 0.54 -15.45 -5.72
CA LYS A 129 0.68 -16.58 -6.64
C LYS A 129 1.81 -17.52 -6.23
N VAL A 130 2.99 -16.99 -5.89
CA VAL A 130 4.14 -17.81 -5.45
C VAL A 130 3.87 -18.50 -4.13
N LEU A 131 3.24 -17.81 -3.16
CA LEU A 131 2.87 -18.40 -1.87
C LEU A 131 1.82 -19.51 -2.04
N LEU A 132 0.77 -19.27 -2.82
CA LEU A 132 -0.24 -20.28 -3.13
C LEU A 132 0.37 -21.49 -3.86
N ALA A 133 1.29 -21.26 -4.79
CA ALA A 133 2.01 -22.32 -5.49
C ALA A 133 2.85 -23.17 -4.52
N ALA A 134 3.54 -22.51 -3.58
CA ALA A 134 4.30 -23.20 -2.53
C ALA A 134 3.38 -24.01 -1.61
N SER A 135 2.26 -23.43 -1.15
CA SER A 135 1.30 -24.07 -0.24
C SER A 135 0.62 -25.29 -0.87
N VAL A 136 0.09 -25.14 -2.09
CA VAL A 136 -0.55 -26.26 -2.82
C VAL A 136 0.43 -27.41 -3.04
N LYS A 137 1.69 -27.09 -3.34
CA LYS A 137 2.74 -28.08 -3.54
C LYS A 137 3.18 -28.75 -2.23
N SER A 138 3.23 -28.00 -1.14
CA SER A 138 3.50 -28.55 0.19
C SER A 138 2.39 -29.52 0.61
N CYS A 139 1.12 -29.18 0.37
CA CYS A 139 -0.01 -30.07 0.63
C CYS A 139 -0.08 -31.29 -0.31
N SER A 140 0.28 -31.13 -1.59
CA SER A 140 0.29 -32.24 -2.57
C SER A 140 1.48 -33.18 -2.38
N SER A 141 2.58 -32.71 -1.76
CA SER A 141 3.70 -33.57 -1.35
C SER A 141 3.28 -34.58 -0.26
N GLU A 142 2.16 -34.36 0.42
CA GLU A 142 1.51 -35.29 1.35
C GLU A 142 0.45 -36.18 0.65
N SER A 143 0.05 -35.86 -0.59
CA SER A 143 -1.05 -36.53 -1.30
C SER A 143 -0.88 -36.51 -2.82
N SER A 144 -0.13 -37.48 -3.36
CA SER A 144 -0.21 -37.96 -4.78
C SER A 144 0.96 -38.95 -5.00
N SER A 145 0.80 -40.24 -4.73
CA SER A 145 0.23 -41.22 -5.66
C SER A 145 -0.84 -40.68 -6.63
N ASN A 146 -0.41 -40.54 -7.89
CA ASN A 146 -1.16 -40.64 -9.15
C ASN A 146 -2.38 -39.73 -9.38
N ALA A 147 -2.29 -38.85 -10.39
CA ALA A 147 -3.07 -38.97 -11.63
C ALA A 147 -2.78 -37.81 -12.61
N VAL A 148 -2.60 -38.20 -13.87
CA VAL A 148 -2.42 -37.40 -15.08
C VAL A 148 -3.77 -36.83 -15.55
N VAL A 149 -3.82 -35.62 -16.14
CA VAL A 149 -4.65 -35.29 -17.32
C VAL A 149 -4.25 -33.92 -17.90
N ASN A 150 -4.04 -33.91 -19.22
CA ASN A 150 -3.77 -32.77 -20.10
C ASN A 150 -4.97 -31.83 -20.24
N SER A 151 -4.73 -30.53 -20.49
CA SER A 151 -5.38 -29.75 -21.57
C SER A 151 -4.69 -28.40 -21.74
N ALA A 152 -4.34 -28.08 -22.99
CA ALA A 152 -3.73 -26.82 -23.42
C ALA A 152 -4.76 -25.68 -23.49
N ILE A 153 -4.31 -24.43 -23.37
CA ILE A 153 -4.53 -23.32 -24.32
C ILE A 153 -3.71 -22.10 -23.82
N SER A 154 -2.82 -21.61 -24.67
CA SER A 154 -2.06 -20.36 -24.52
C SER A 154 -2.97 -19.16 -24.86
N PRO A 155 -2.74 -17.96 -24.27
CA PRO A 155 -1.92 -17.00 -25.00
C PRO A 155 -0.95 -16.19 -24.12
N SER A 156 0.21 -15.91 -24.69
CA SER A 156 1.30 -15.08 -24.17
C SER A 156 0.96 -13.59 -24.17
N ASN A 157 1.23 -12.88 -23.06
CA ASN A 157 1.41 -11.43 -23.04
C ASN A 157 2.76 -11.12 -22.37
N HIS A 158 3.83 -11.14 -23.16
CA HIS A 158 5.14 -10.63 -22.78
C HIS A 158 5.23 -9.18 -23.27
N CYS A 159 5.41 -8.21 -22.37
CA CYS A 159 5.82 -6.87 -22.77
C CYS A 159 7.28 -6.68 -22.34
N VAL A 160 8.17 -6.84 -23.33
CA VAL A 160 9.53 -6.32 -23.28
C VAL A 160 9.42 -4.84 -23.61
N GLN A 161 9.77 -3.95 -22.68
CA GLN A 161 10.07 -2.57 -23.02
C GLN A 161 11.57 -2.41 -23.24
N LEU A 162 11.83 -1.80 -24.38
CA LEU A 162 13.08 -1.54 -25.05
C LEU A 162 13.65 -0.23 -24.49
N GLU A 163 14.69 -0.30 -23.67
CA GLU A 163 15.58 0.83 -23.39
C GLU A 163 16.97 0.53 -23.98
N LYS A 164 17.23 1.11 -25.15
CA LYS A 164 18.56 1.45 -25.68
C LYS A 164 18.59 2.99 -25.64
N LEU A 165 19.61 3.72 -25.20
CA LEU A 165 21.06 3.50 -25.25
C LEU A 165 21.74 4.57 -24.36
N SER A 166 22.58 4.16 -23.41
CA SER A 166 23.84 4.83 -23.08
C SER A 166 24.71 3.82 -22.32
N HIS A 167 25.79 3.41 -22.98
CA HIS A 167 26.79 2.42 -22.58
C HIS A 167 27.33 2.65 -21.16
N GLU A 168 27.28 1.61 -20.33
CA GLU A 168 28.39 1.18 -19.48
C GLU A 168 28.18 -0.31 -19.14
N GLU A 169 29.25 -1.08 -19.23
CA GLU A 169 29.25 -2.55 -19.23
C GLU A 169 28.78 -3.13 -17.88
N ALA A 170 27.71 -3.94 -17.89
CA ALA A 170 27.40 -4.82 -16.77
C ALA A 170 26.76 -6.13 -17.26
N VAL A 171 27.54 -7.20 -17.11
CA VAL A 171 27.28 -8.64 -17.21
C VAL A 171 25.81 -9.07 -17.07
N PRO A 172 25.27 -9.95 -17.96
CA PRO A 172 23.94 -10.51 -17.77
C PRO A 172 23.94 -11.48 -16.57
N HIS A 173 23.44 -11.03 -15.42
CA HIS A 173 23.17 -11.92 -14.29
C HIS A 173 21.98 -12.81 -14.62
N GLN A 174 22.30 -14.00 -15.12
CA GLN A 174 21.40 -15.13 -15.15
C GLN A 174 21.04 -15.45 -13.69
N ALA A 175 19.80 -15.17 -13.27
CA ALA A 175 19.35 -15.34 -11.89
C ALA A 175 19.50 -16.82 -11.48
N GLN A 176 20.59 -17.13 -10.78
CA GLN A 176 20.82 -18.44 -10.17
C GLN A 176 19.95 -18.55 -8.92
N LEU A 177 19.34 -19.71 -8.72
CA LEU A 177 18.49 -19.99 -7.56
C LEU A 177 19.31 -19.88 -6.27
N THR A 178 18.90 -18.99 -5.36
CA THR A 178 19.56 -18.86 -4.07
C THR A 178 19.18 -20.03 -3.17
N ASP A 179 20.15 -20.55 -2.44
CA ASP A 179 20.00 -21.72 -1.56
C ASP A 179 19.20 -21.45 -0.27
N SER A 180 18.78 -20.20 -0.06
CA SER A 180 17.93 -19.75 1.04
C SER A 180 16.45 -19.95 0.69
N LEU A 181 15.64 -20.41 1.65
CA LEU A 181 14.23 -20.74 1.47
C LEU A 181 14.01 -21.80 0.37
N ARG A 182 14.74 -22.94 0.45
CA ARG A 182 14.71 -24.04 -0.54
C ARG A 182 13.31 -24.58 -0.85
N PHE A 183 12.35 -24.46 0.07
CA PHE A 183 10.96 -24.85 -0.20
C PHE A 183 10.34 -24.08 -1.37
N LEU A 184 10.78 -22.84 -1.61
CA LEU A 184 10.34 -22.01 -2.75
C LEU A 184 11.05 -22.37 -4.06
N ASN A 185 12.27 -22.92 -4.00
CA ASN A 185 13.01 -23.40 -5.19
C ASN A 185 12.23 -24.48 -5.92
N ARG A 186 11.57 -25.35 -5.15
CA ARG A 186 10.69 -26.39 -5.65
C ARG A 186 9.62 -25.85 -6.58
N VAL A 187 9.16 -24.61 -6.39
CA VAL A 187 8.10 -23.98 -7.20
C VAL A 187 8.62 -23.58 -8.60
N ALA A 188 9.90 -23.23 -8.71
CA ALA A 188 10.55 -22.87 -9.97
C ALA A 188 11.13 -24.09 -10.72
N GLU A 189 11.56 -25.13 -10.00
CA GLU A 189 12.30 -26.27 -10.57
C GLU A 189 11.41 -27.38 -11.15
N GLU A 190 10.23 -27.67 -10.59
CA GLU A 190 9.35 -28.72 -11.13
C GLU A 190 8.06 -28.13 -11.71
N LYS A 191 7.75 -28.48 -12.96
CA LYS A 191 6.55 -28.04 -13.68
C LYS A 191 5.28 -28.37 -12.89
N PRO A 192 4.48 -27.38 -12.46
CA PRO A 192 3.19 -27.65 -11.84
C PRO A 192 2.15 -28.11 -12.89
N ASN A 193 1.20 -28.96 -12.47
CA ASN A 193 0.09 -29.44 -13.29
C ASN A 193 -0.94 -28.34 -13.67
N HIS A 194 -0.84 -27.15 -13.08
CA HIS A 194 -1.74 -26.01 -13.36
C HIS A 194 -0.98 -24.81 -13.95
N MET A 195 -1.39 -24.42 -15.17
CA MET A 195 -0.79 -23.31 -15.94
C MET A 195 -0.85 -21.95 -15.22
N LEU A 196 -1.86 -21.72 -14.38
CA LEU A 196 -2.02 -20.48 -13.61
C LEU A 196 -0.97 -20.31 -12.49
N LEU A 197 -0.39 -21.40 -11.98
CA LEU A 197 0.61 -21.40 -10.90
C LEU A 197 2.06 -21.56 -11.39
N GLN A 198 2.32 -21.47 -12.70
CA GLN A 198 3.69 -21.42 -13.19
C GLN A 198 4.36 -20.11 -12.75
N CYS A 199 5.37 -20.23 -11.90
CA CYS A 199 6.17 -19.12 -11.40
C CYS A 199 7.54 -19.12 -12.08
N THR A 200 8.00 -17.95 -12.53
CA THR A 200 9.35 -17.80 -13.07
C THR A 200 10.37 -17.77 -11.93
N VAL A 201 11.59 -18.23 -12.17
CA VAL A 201 12.73 -18.14 -11.24
C VAL A 201 12.87 -16.73 -10.64
N GLN A 202 12.74 -15.70 -11.47
CA GLN A 202 12.80 -14.31 -11.02
C GLN A 202 11.71 -13.96 -9.99
N GLN A 203 10.47 -14.40 -10.22
CA GLN A 203 9.35 -14.14 -9.31
C GLN A 203 9.56 -14.82 -7.96
N VAL A 204 10.19 -15.99 -7.95
CA VAL A 204 10.50 -16.72 -6.73
C VAL A 204 11.61 -16.03 -5.94
N GLU A 205 12.68 -15.58 -6.59
CA GLU A 205 13.75 -14.82 -5.93
C GLU A 205 13.25 -13.47 -5.38
N ASP A 206 12.41 -12.75 -6.13
CA ASP A 206 11.82 -11.49 -5.66
C ASP A 206 11.00 -11.72 -4.36
N VAL A 207 10.24 -12.81 -4.28
CA VAL A 207 9.46 -13.17 -3.08
C VAL A 207 10.37 -13.58 -1.91
N LYS A 208 11.48 -14.28 -2.18
CA LYS A 208 12.46 -14.60 -1.13
C LYS A 208 13.07 -13.34 -0.54
N ILE A 209 13.39 -12.35 -1.36
CA ILE A 209 13.91 -11.06 -0.90
C ILE A 209 12.88 -10.40 0.02
N VAL A 210 11.60 -10.38 -0.37
CA VAL A 210 10.53 -9.85 0.49
C VAL A 210 10.42 -10.60 1.83
N LEU A 211 10.48 -11.94 1.81
CA LEU A 211 10.44 -12.75 3.03
C LEU A 211 11.64 -12.50 3.95
N LYS A 212 12.83 -12.28 3.39
CA LYS A 212 14.03 -11.92 4.16
C LYS A 212 13.93 -10.53 4.80
N MET A 213 13.11 -9.63 4.26
CA MET A 213 12.87 -8.30 4.83
C MET A 213 11.79 -8.30 5.93
N LEU A 214 11.04 -9.40 6.08
CA LEU A 214 9.94 -9.51 7.06
C LEU A 214 10.40 -9.32 8.53
N PRO A 215 11.56 -9.83 8.98
CA PRO A 215 12.05 -9.58 10.33
C PRO A 215 12.30 -8.08 10.61
N ILE A 216 12.83 -7.35 9.63
CA ILE A 216 13.04 -5.90 9.73
C ILE A 216 11.69 -5.20 9.84
N PHE A 217 10.72 -5.61 9.04
CA PHE A 217 9.35 -5.12 9.15
C PHE A 217 8.74 -5.40 10.53
N ALA A 218 8.94 -6.59 11.09
CA ALA A 218 8.45 -6.94 12.44
C ALA A 218 9.04 -6.01 13.52
N CYS A 219 10.31 -5.63 13.42
CA CYS A 219 10.90 -4.64 14.32
C CYS A 219 10.20 -3.27 14.24
N THR A 220 9.72 -2.86 13.07
CA THR A 220 8.97 -1.60 12.94
C THR A 220 7.59 -1.63 13.60
N ILE A 221 6.98 -2.82 13.78
CA ILE A 221 5.71 -2.96 14.50
C ILE A 221 5.87 -2.51 15.96
N MET A 222 6.99 -2.88 16.59
CA MET A 222 7.29 -2.50 17.97
C MET A 222 7.40 -0.97 18.11
N LEU A 223 8.08 -0.30 17.18
CA LEU A 223 8.18 1.17 17.17
C LEU A 223 6.81 1.85 17.00
N ASN A 224 5.96 1.32 16.12
CA ASN A 224 4.60 1.84 15.94
C ASN A 224 3.74 1.64 17.19
N CYS A 225 3.93 0.56 17.94
CA CYS A 225 3.26 0.33 19.22
C CYS A 225 3.61 1.44 20.23
N CYS A 226 4.88 1.80 20.35
CA CYS A 226 5.31 2.92 21.22
C CYS A 226 4.69 4.27 20.80
N LEU A 227 4.58 4.53 19.49
CA LEU A 227 3.93 5.75 18.99
C LEU A 227 2.42 5.76 19.31
N ALA A 228 1.73 4.62 19.21
CA ALA A 228 0.33 4.52 19.58
C ALA A 228 0.09 4.84 21.06
N GLN A 229 1.01 4.42 21.93
CA GLN A 229 0.96 4.76 23.37
C GLN A 229 1.07 6.26 23.61
N LEU A 230 1.97 6.97 22.91
CA LEU A 230 2.07 8.43 23.01
C LEU A 230 0.76 9.12 22.60
N SER A 231 0.12 8.66 21.50
CA SER A 231 -1.14 9.25 21.04
C SER A 231 -2.32 9.02 21.98
N THR A 232 -2.30 7.97 22.80
CA THR A 232 -3.39 7.62 23.72
C THR A 232 -3.16 8.21 25.11
N PHE A 233 -1.96 8.04 25.66
CA PHE A 233 -1.64 8.48 27.03
C PHE A 233 -1.37 9.98 27.13
N SER A 234 -0.97 10.66 26.05
CA SER A 234 -0.76 12.12 26.09
C SER A 234 -2.07 12.92 26.12
N VAL A 235 -3.22 12.28 25.86
CA VAL A 235 -4.55 12.91 25.83
C VAL A 235 -5.27 12.73 27.18
N GLN A 236 -4.64 12.05 28.14
CA GLN A 236 -5.12 11.82 29.50
C GLN A 236 -4.35 12.70 30.50
#